data_AF-A0A1V4CCD3-F1
#
_entry.id   AF-A0A1V4CCD3-F1
#
_cell.length_a   1.000
_cell.length_b   1.000
_cell.length_c   1.000
_cell.angle_alpha   90.00
_cell.angle_beta   90.00
_cell.angle_gamma   90.00
#
_symmetry.space_group_name_H-M   'P 1'
#
loop_
_entity.id
_entity.type
_entity.pdbx_description
1 polymer ?
#
loop_
_entity_poly.entity_id
_entity_poly.type
_entity_poly.pdbx_seq_one_letter_code
_entity_poly.pdbx_strand_id
1 'polypeptide(L)'
;MTLKPLALVALLAAATTPAAMAQSVYGELGYSALSMKLSVPVIGLRASSNPAMIRGLVGLQLTDGLALEAIGAVNSGSSAYTNSNTGTRYSGKIDQLYGLYVAPKIGLGPVELFGRVGMARTKLSFQGLGSGEDKKLSYGGGLRLMPTSNLSLSVDYMNYLDSGGASVNGYSLSLGLRF
;
A
#
# COMPACT_ATOMS: atom_id res chain seq x y z
N MET A 1 17.39 23.90 -13.03
CA MET A 1 18.22 22.76 -12.56
C MET A 1 17.74 22.46 -11.14
N THR A 2 17.24 21.29 -10.76
CA THR A 2 17.65 19.93 -11.15
C THR A 2 16.67 18.88 -10.57
N LEU A 3 16.56 17.76 -11.28
CA LEU A 3 16.28 16.40 -10.77
C LEU A 3 14.91 16.11 -10.14
N LYS A 4 13.94 15.67 -10.96
CA LYS A 4 12.83 14.79 -10.56
C LYS A 4 12.17 14.08 -11.77
N PRO A 5 12.93 13.28 -12.54
CA PRO A 5 12.32 12.08 -13.12
C PRO A 5 13.08 10.79 -12.84
N LEU A 6 14.26 10.84 -12.18
CA LEU A 6 15.10 9.65 -12.02
C LEU A 6 14.52 8.57 -11.09
N ALA A 7 13.67 8.92 -10.13
CA ALA A 7 13.12 7.94 -9.19
C ALA A 7 12.11 6.98 -9.85
N LEU A 8 11.45 7.41 -10.94
CA LEU A 8 10.50 6.56 -11.67
C LEU A 8 11.20 5.64 -12.68
N VAL A 9 12.42 6.00 -13.10
CA VAL A 9 13.24 5.19 -14.02
C VAL A 9 14.02 4.10 -13.27
N ALA A 10 14.32 4.30 -11.97
CA ALA A 10 15.00 3.30 -11.16
C ALA A 10 14.18 2.01 -10.92
N LEU A 11 12.84 2.08 -10.97
CA LEU A 11 12.00 0.87 -10.89
C LEU A 11 12.04 0.03 -12.17
N LEU A 12 12.36 0.64 -13.32
CA LEU A 12 12.46 -0.06 -14.61
C LEU A 12 13.89 -0.51 -14.93
N ALA A 13 14.90 0.04 -14.23
CA ALA A 13 16.31 -0.26 -14.45
C ALA A 13 16.83 -1.53 -13.73
N ALA A 14 15.99 -2.21 -12.93
CA ALA A 14 16.37 -3.47 -12.27
C ALA A 14 16.30 -4.72 -13.19
N ALA A 15 16.01 -4.52 -14.49
CA ALA A 15 15.78 -5.59 -15.45
C ALA A 15 17.06 -6.32 -15.95
N THR A 16 18.23 -6.06 -15.38
CA THR A 16 19.47 -6.81 -15.68
C THR A 16 19.92 -7.64 -14.49
N THR A 17 19.00 -8.44 -13.93
CA THR A 17 19.35 -9.46 -12.94
C THR A 17 19.62 -10.79 -13.65
N PRO A 18 20.57 -11.61 -13.17
CA PRO A 18 20.84 -12.93 -13.76
C PRO A 18 19.55 -13.77 -13.78
N ALA A 19 19.37 -14.58 -14.83
CA ALA A 19 18.16 -15.37 -15.11
C ALA A 19 17.69 -16.34 -13.98
N ALA A 20 18.49 -16.53 -12.93
CA ALA A 20 18.11 -17.30 -11.75
C ALA A 20 17.46 -16.45 -10.62
N MET A 21 17.62 -15.12 -10.63
CA MET A 21 16.98 -14.18 -9.69
C MET A 21 15.70 -13.56 -10.26
N ALA A 22 15.62 -13.48 -11.59
CA ALA A 22 14.39 -13.69 -12.35
C ALA A 22 13.60 -14.90 -11.77
N GLN A 23 12.32 -15.19 -12.01
CA GLN A 23 11.49 -16.14 -11.22
C GLN A 23 11.35 -15.88 -9.70
N SER A 24 12.32 -15.32 -8.98
CA SER A 24 12.22 -15.03 -7.55
C SER A 24 11.65 -13.63 -7.28
N VAL A 25 11.86 -12.69 -8.21
CA VAL A 25 11.32 -11.32 -8.10
C VAL A 25 9.97 -11.20 -8.80
N TYR A 26 9.05 -10.46 -8.21
CA TYR A 26 7.81 -10.05 -8.87
C TYR A 26 7.49 -8.60 -8.52
N GLY A 27 6.79 -7.93 -9.42
CA GLY A 27 6.26 -6.59 -9.20
C GLY A 27 4.76 -6.57 -9.34
N GLU A 28 4.06 -5.77 -8.54
CA GLU A 28 2.64 -5.48 -8.74
C GLU A 28 2.40 -3.97 -8.82
N LEU A 29 1.43 -3.57 -9.65
CA LEU A 29 0.90 -2.22 -9.70
C LEU A 29 -0.61 -2.29 -9.54
N GLY A 30 -1.16 -1.48 -8.66
CA GLY A 30 -2.55 -1.56 -8.29
C GLY A 30 -3.13 -0.27 -7.78
N TYR A 31 -4.42 -0.36 -7.46
CA TYR A 31 -5.21 0.71 -6.88
C TYR A 31 -5.72 0.27 -5.52
N SER A 32 -5.56 1.13 -4.52
CA SER A 32 -5.98 0.89 -3.14
C SER A 32 -7.03 1.91 -2.73
N ALA A 33 -8.24 1.44 -2.43
CA ALA A 33 -9.26 2.23 -1.78
C ALA A 33 -9.09 2.08 -0.26
N LEU A 34 -8.71 3.17 0.40
CA LEU A 34 -8.55 3.20 1.85
C LEU A 34 -9.85 3.68 2.50
N SER A 35 -10.06 3.26 3.73
CA SER A 35 -11.09 3.76 4.63
C SER A 35 -10.41 4.19 5.93
N MET A 36 -10.44 5.49 6.20
CA MET A 36 -9.94 6.08 7.43
C MET A 36 -11.12 6.45 8.31
N LYS A 37 -11.12 5.99 9.55
CA LYS A 37 -12.11 6.36 10.56
C LYS A 37 -11.39 6.96 11.76
N LEU A 38 -11.85 8.12 12.20
CA LEU A 38 -11.41 8.78 13.42
C LEU A 38 -12.63 8.98 14.33
N SER A 39 -12.56 8.44 15.53
CA SER A 39 -13.53 8.59 16.61
C SER A 39 -12.79 9.04 17.86
N VAL A 40 -13.08 10.26 18.32
CA VAL A 40 -12.54 10.80 19.58
C VAL A 40 -13.70 10.98 20.55
N PRO A 41 -13.98 9.98 21.43
CA PRO A 41 -15.15 10.00 22.30
C PRO A 41 -15.19 11.21 23.24
N VAL A 42 -14.01 11.68 23.68
CA VAL A 42 -13.85 12.78 24.64
C VAL A 42 -14.41 14.11 24.11
N ILE A 43 -14.47 14.31 22.79
CA ILE A 43 -14.98 15.54 22.14
C ILE A 43 -16.14 15.27 21.17
N GLY A 44 -16.67 14.05 21.12
CA GLY A 44 -17.77 13.67 20.22
C GLY A 44 -17.45 13.71 18.71
N LEU A 45 -16.19 13.83 18.32
CA LEU A 45 -15.78 13.95 16.92
C LEU A 45 -15.79 12.58 16.23
N ARG A 46 -16.56 12.45 15.15
CA ARG A 46 -16.55 11.30 14.23
C ARG A 46 -16.29 11.78 12.80
N ALA A 47 -15.19 11.31 12.20
CA ALA A 47 -14.84 11.61 10.82
C ALA A 47 -14.49 10.32 10.07
N SER A 48 -14.98 10.20 8.83
CA SER A 48 -14.68 9.06 7.95
C SER A 48 -14.31 9.58 6.56
N SER A 49 -13.27 9.03 5.95
CA SER A 49 -12.85 9.37 4.58
C SER A 49 -12.42 8.12 3.82
N ASN A 50 -12.62 8.14 2.50
CA ASN A 50 -12.22 7.04 1.62
C ASN A 50 -11.24 7.51 0.53
N PRO A 51 -9.98 7.83 0.87
CA PRO A 51 -8.99 8.23 -0.12
C PRO A 51 -8.58 7.02 -0.96
N ALA A 52 -8.17 7.28 -2.19
CA ALA A 52 -7.68 6.26 -3.08
C ALA A 52 -6.24 6.53 -3.51
N MET A 53 -5.48 5.47 -3.69
CA MET A 53 -4.03 5.55 -3.93
C MET A 53 -3.62 4.58 -5.03
N ILE A 54 -2.62 4.98 -5.82
CA ILE A 54 -1.89 4.05 -6.69
C ILE A 54 -0.80 3.40 -5.84
N ARG A 55 -0.71 2.07 -5.90
CA ARG A 55 0.21 1.25 -5.13
C ARG A 55 1.12 0.46 -6.06
N GLY A 56 2.42 0.55 -5.82
CA GLY A 56 3.43 -0.37 -6.34
C GLY A 56 3.89 -1.34 -5.25
N LEU A 57 4.19 -2.57 -5.66
CA LEU A 57 4.78 -3.60 -4.82
C LEU A 57 5.97 -4.22 -5.57
N VAL A 58 7.05 -4.49 -4.84
CA VAL A 58 8.13 -5.36 -5.32
C VAL A 58 8.32 -6.46 -4.27
N GLY A 59 8.26 -7.71 -4.71
CA GLY A 59 8.40 -8.89 -3.88
C GLY A 59 9.60 -9.73 -4.28
N LEU A 60 10.30 -10.24 -3.28
CA LEU A 60 11.39 -11.19 -3.39
C LEU A 60 10.92 -12.50 -2.75
N GLN A 61 10.75 -13.52 -3.56
CA GLN A 61 10.39 -14.86 -3.11
C GLN A 61 11.63 -15.53 -2.52
N LEU A 62 11.57 -15.80 -1.21
CA LEU A 62 12.65 -16.45 -0.48
C LEU A 62 12.51 -17.98 -0.55
N THR A 63 11.28 -18.46 -0.43
CA THR A 63 10.90 -19.88 -0.58
C THR A 63 9.53 -19.98 -1.23
N ASP A 64 9.08 -21.18 -1.58
CA ASP A 64 7.74 -21.37 -2.16
C ASP A 64 6.61 -20.89 -1.23
N GLY A 65 6.84 -20.88 0.09
CA GLY A 65 5.85 -20.43 1.09
C GLY A 65 6.10 -19.05 1.71
N LEU A 66 7.16 -18.33 1.31
CA LEU A 66 7.55 -17.08 1.96
C LEU A 66 8.16 -16.07 0.99
N ALA A 67 7.73 -14.82 1.08
CA ALA A 67 8.31 -13.69 0.38
C ALA A 67 8.61 -12.51 1.31
N LEU A 68 9.54 -11.67 0.89
CA LEU A 68 9.76 -10.34 1.43
C LEU A 68 9.19 -9.33 0.43
N GLU A 69 8.29 -8.45 0.88
CA GLU A 69 7.61 -7.50 0.00
C GLU A 69 7.85 -6.06 0.47
N ALA A 70 8.18 -5.19 -0.48
CA ALA A 70 8.23 -3.75 -0.30
C ALA A 70 7.03 -3.13 -1.02
N ILE A 71 6.27 -2.30 -0.31
CA ILE A 71 5.10 -1.61 -0.83
C ILE A 71 5.36 -0.11 -0.80
N GLY A 72 5.06 0.57 -1.90
CA GLY A 72 5.01 2.02 -1.98
C GLY A 72 3.68 2.43 -2.59
N ALA A 73 2.93 3.30 -1.93
CA ALA A 73 1.71 3.88 -2.48
C ALA A 73 1.82 5.40 -2.49
N VAL A 74 1.38 5.98 -3.60
CA VAL A 74 1.31 7.42 -3.80
C VAL A 74 -0.12 7.80 -4.10
N ASN A 75 -0.50 9.01 -3.71
CA ASN A 75 -1.83 9.50 -3.99
C ASN A 75 -2.04 9.61 -5.51
N SER A 76 -3.14 9.05 -6.02
CA SER A 76 -3.49 9.08 -7.44
C SER A 76 -4.27 10.32 -7.85
N GLY A 77 -4.55 11.24 -6.91
CA GLY A 77 -5.26 12.48 -7.21
C GLY A 77 -5.21 13.55 -6.10
N SER A 78 -5.57 14.78 -6.44
CA SER A 78 -5.82 15.81 -5.44
C SER A 78 -7.16 15.55 -4.76
N SER A 79 -7.20 14.75 -3.70
CA SER A 79 -8.39 14.69 -2.85
C SER A 79 -8.50 16.00 -2.07
N ALA A 80 -9.37 16.89 -2.54
CA ALA A 80 -9.85 18.05 -1.81
C ALA A 80 -10.98 17.63 -0.85
N TYR A 81 -11.08 18.35 0.27
CA TYR A 81 -11.93 18.00 1.40
C TYR A 81 -13.19 18.85 1.35
N THR A 82 -14.29 18.31 1.85
CA THR A 82 -15.49 19.08 2.25
C THR A 82 -15.99 18.48 3.56
N ASN A 83 -15.90 19.24 4.64
CA ASN A 83 -16.45 18.89 5.95
C ASN A 83 -17.93 19.28 5.99
N SER A 84 -18.82 18.33 6.21
CA SER A 84 -20.28 18.50 6.13
C SER A 84 -20.93 19.09 7.40
N ASN A 85 -20.19 19.30 8.51
CA ASN A 85 -20.77 19.80 9.76
C ASN A 85 -20.46 21.26 10.11
N THR A 86 -19.44 21.88 9.51
CA THR A 86 -19.04 23.28 9.82
C THR A 86 -18.72 24.12 8.57
N GLY A 87 -18.79 23.54 7.37
CA GLY A 87 -18.37 24.21 6.13
C GLY A 87 -16.85 24.50 6.04
N THR A 88 -16.05 24.09 7.04
CA THR A 88 -14.62 24.38 7.10
C THR A 88 -13.79 23.25 6.47
N ARG A 89 -13.07 23.57 5.40
CA ARG A 89 -12.17 22.67 4.66
C ARG A 89 -10.90 22.35 5.46
N TYR A 90 -10.78 21.12 5.98
CA TYR A 90 -9.53 20.62 6.53
C TYR A 90 -8.96 19.53 5.65
N SER A 91 -7.74 19.71 5.13
CA SER A 91 -7.09 18.77 4.22
C SER A 91 -5.95 17.97 4.85
N GLY A 92 -6.19 16.71 5.19
CA GLY A 92 -5.14 15.76 5.63
C GLY A 92 -4.88 14.68 4.59
N LYS A 93 -3.96 14.91 3.65
CA LYS A 93 -3.65 13.98 2.55
C LYS A 93 -2.62 12.95 3.02
N ILE A 94 -2.84 11.68 2.66
CA ILE A 94 -1.73 10.71 2.64
C ILE A 94 -0.97 11.01 1.36
N ASP A 95 0.19 11.65 1.49
CA ASP A 95 1.04 11.95 0.33
C ASP A 95 1.69 10.66 -0.19
N GLN A 96 2.24 9.89 0.75
CA GLN A 96 3.00 8.68 0.46
C GLN A 96 2.88 7.68 1.61
N LEU A 97 2.76 6.41 1.27
CA LEU A 97 2.82 5.28 2.19
C LEU A 97 3.92 4.35 1.70
N TYR A 98 4.81 3.94 2.60
CA TYR A 98 5.83 2.95 2.31
C TYR A 98 5.78 1.87 3.37
N GLY A 99 6.02 0.61 3.02
CA GLY A 99 6.09 -0.45 4.01
C GLY A 99 6.93 -1.62 3.56
N LEU A 100 7.42 -2.35 4.55
CA LEU A 100 8.17 -3.59 4.37
C LEU A 100 7.45 -4.70 5.11
N TYR A 101 7.27 -5.83 4.44
CA TYR A 101 6.42 -6.92 4.88
C TYR A 101 7.10 -8.25 4.65
N VAL A 102 6.87 -9.15 5.59
CA VAL A 102 7.06 -10.59 5.37
C VAL A 102 5.70 -11.15 4.97
N ALA A 103 5.70 -11.93 3.90
CA ALA A 103 4.50 -12.43 3.26
C ALA A 103 4.51 -13.97 3.17
N PRO A 104 3.94 -14.68 4.15
CA PRO A 104 3.68 -16.11 4.01
C PRO A 104 2.64 -16.34 2.92
N LYS A 105 2.84 -17.39 2.10
CA LYS A 105 1.98 -17.72 0.98
C LYS A 105 1.73 -19.22 0.85
N ILE A 106 0.56 -19.57 0.33
CA ILE A 106 0.13 -20.94 0.08
C ILE A 106 -0.51 -21.00 -1.31
N GLY A 107 0.10 -21.78 -2.20
CA GLY A 107 -0.45 -22.06 -3.53
C GLY A 107 -1.53 -23.15 -3.47
N LEU A 108 -2.67 -22.88 -4.09
CA LEU A 108 -3.84 -23.77 -4.23
C LEU A 108 -4.16 -23.98 -5.73
N GLY A 109 -3.13 -24.19 -6.55
CA GLY A 109 -3.24 -24.28 -8.00
C GLY A 109 -3.14 -22.90 -8.67
N PRO A 110 -4.17 -22.43 -9.41
CA PRO A 110 -4.16 -21.12 -10.06
C PRO A 110 -4.41 -19.95 -9.08
N VAL A 111 -4.67 -20.26 -7.81
CA VAL A 111 -4.93 -19.30 -6.74
C VAL A 111 -3.85 -19.43 -5.68
N GLU A 112 -3.27 -18.32 -5.25
CA GLU A 112 -2.34 -18.24 -4.14
C GLU A 112 -2.96 -17.38 -3.02
N LEU A 113 -3.03 -17.92 -1.82
CA LEU A 113 -3.41 -17.16 -0.62
C LEU A 113 -2.14 -16.60 -0.01
N PHE A 114 -2.15 -15.32 0.37
CA PHE A 114 -1.01 -14.70 1.05
C PHE A 114 -1.47 -13.90 2.28
N GLY A 115 -0.61 -13.89 3.29
CA GLY A 115 -0.66 -12.95 4.41
C GLY A 115 0.45 -11.93 4.30
N ARG A 116 0.33 -10.80 4.98
CA ARG A 116 1.37 -9.77 5.11
C ARG A 116 1.43 -9.32 6.54
N VAL A 117 2.63 -9.27 7.10
CA VAL A 117 2.87 -8.67 8.42
C VAL A 117 4.17 -7.87 8.34
N GLY A 118 4.13 -6.64 8.85
CA GLY A 118 5.29 -5.77 8.74
C GLY A 118 5.07 -4.40 9.37
N MET A 119 5.81 -3.44 8.84
CA MET A 119 5.75 -2.05 9.27
C MET A 119 5.41 -1.16 8.09
N ALA A 120 4.42 -0.30 8.29
CA ALA A 120 4.08 0.78 7.40
C ALA A 120 4.58 2.10 7.98
N ARG A 121 5.11 2.93 7.10
CA ARG A 121 5.40 4.33 7.32
C ARG A 121 4.46 5.15 6.47
N THR A 122 3.68 6.01 7.12
CA THR A 122 2.76 6.93 6.44
C THR A 122 3.27 8.35 6.63
N LYS A 123 3.47 9.07 5.53
CA LYS A 123 3.73 10.51 5.56
C LYS A 123 2.42 11.25 5.38
N LEU A 124 2.04 12.02 6.39
CA LEU A 124 0.85 12.87 6.42
C LEU A 124 1.31 14.33 6.38
N SER A 125 0.89 15.08 5.37
CA SER A 125 1.07 16.53 5.35
C SER A 125 -0.25 17.22 5.63
N PHE A 126 -0.25 18.10 6.62
CA PHE A 126 -1.38 18.98 6.94
C PHE A 126 -1.05 20.38 6.44
N GLN A 127 -1.90 20.94 5.56
CA GLN A 127 -1.70 22.32 5.08
C GLN A 127 -1.72 23.29 6.28
N GLY A 128 -0.60 23.99 6.48
CA GLY A 128 -0.44 25.04 7.50
C GLY A 128 0.06 24.58 8.88
N LEU A 129 0.25 23.27 9.13
CA LEU A 129 0.59 22.74 10.47
C LEU A 129 1.84 21.83 10.51
N GLY A 130 2.44 21.50 9.35
CA GLY A 130 3.65 20.67 9.25
C GLY A 130 3.41 19.25 8.71
N SER A 131 4.48 18.48 8.60
CA SER A 131 4.47 17.07 8.17
C SER A 131 4.75 16.14 9.35
N GLY A 132 3.93 15.09 9.49
CA GLY A 132 4.10 14.03 10.49
C GLY A 132 4.49 12.72 9.81
N GLU A 133 5.42 11.99 10.43
CA GLU A 133 5.89 10.68 9.95
C GLU A 133 5.67 9.63 11.05
N ASP A 134 4.75 8.70 10.83
CA ASP A 134 4.45 7.63 11.77
C ASP A 134 4.89 6.28 11.22
N LYS A 135 5.60 5.48 12.03
CA LYS A 135 5.86 4.04 11.78
C LYS A 135 4.95 3.22 12.65
N LYS A 136 4.17 2.32 12.05
CA LYS A 136 3.29 1.43 12.81
C LYS A 136 3.27 0.03 12.22
N LEU A 137 2.95 -0.93 13.09
CA LEU A 137 2.72 -2.30 12.67
C LEU A 137 1.50 -2.33 11.76
N SER A 138 1.62 -3.08 10.67
CA SER A 138 0.59 -3.25 9.67
C SER A 138 0.51 -4.71 9.27
N TYR A 139 -0.69 -5.18 9.00
CA TYR A 139 -0.95 -6.56 8.64
C TYR A 139 -2.14 -6.67 7.70
N GLY A 140 -2.20 -7.77 6.97
CA GLY A 140 -3.26 -8.01 6.02
C GLY A 140 -3.15 -9.35 5.35
N GLY A 141 -4.01 -9.56 4.37
CA GLY A 141 -4.03 -10.79 3.59
C GLY A 141 -4.88 -10.63 2.34
N GLY A 142 -4.71 -11.56 1.42
CA GLY A 142 -5.35 -11.48 0.12
C GLY A 142 -5.19 -12.74 -0.71
N LEU A 143 -5.74 -12.66 -1.91
CA LEU A 143 -5.72 -13.71 -2.91
C LEU A 143 -5.03 -13.20 -4.16
N ARG A 144 -4.22 -14.06 -4.77
CA ARG A 144 -3.54 -13.81 -6.03
C ARG A 144 -3.95 -14.89 -7.02
N LEU A 145 -4.57 -14.49 -8.11
CA LEU A 145 -4.90 -15.35 -9.25
C LEU A 145 -3.77 -15.30 -10.26
N MET A 146 -3.28 -16.45 -10.69
CA MET A 146 -2.16 -16.60 -11.62
C MET A 146 -2.66 -17.29 -12.89
N PRO A 147 -3.37 -16.56 -13.79
CA PRO A 147 -3.88 -17.15 -15.03
C PRO A 147 -2.74 -17.63 -15.96
N THR A 148 -1.55 -17.04 -15.84
CA THR A 148 -0.34 -17.47 -16.54
C THR A 148 0.86 -17.45 -15.58
N SER A 149 1.97 -18.07 -15.94
CA SER A 149 3.18 -18.10 -15.11
C SER A 149 3.81 -16.71 -14.87
N ASN A 150 3.51 -15.74 -15.74
CA ASN A 150 4.09 -14.40 -15.70
C ASN A 150 3.11 -13.33 -15.23
N LEU A 151 1.80 -13.54 -15.35
CA LEU A 151 0.79 -12.55 -14.99
C LEU A 151 0.02 -12.99 -13.75
N SER A 152 -0.20 -12.03 -12.85
CA SER A 152 -1.03 -12.23 -11.67
C SER A 152 -2.04 -11.09 -11.49
N LEU A 153 -3.17 -11.42 -10.89
CA LEU A 153 -4.18 -10.48 -10.44
C LEU A 153 -4.39 -10.69 -8.94
N SER A 154 -4.09 -9.68 -8.15
CA SER A 154 -4.11 -9.75 -6.69
C SER A 154 -5.21 -8.85 -6.13
N VAL A 155 -5.95 -9.36 -5.15
CA VAL A 155 -6.86 -8.59 -4.32
C VAL A 155 -6.45 -8.77 -2.86
N ASP A 156 -6.35 -7.68 -2.10
CA ASP A 156 -5.96 -7.74 -0.70
C ASP A 156 -6.68 -6.73 0.18
N TYR A 157 -6.68 -7.06 1.46
CA TYR A 157 -7.07 -6.17 2.54
C TYR A 157 -5.89 -5.96 3.48
N MET A 158 -5.59 -4.70 3.77
CA MET A 158 -4.52 -4.28 4.67
C MET A 158 -5.08 -3.39 5.78
N ASN A 159 -4.70 -3.69 7.02
CA ASN A 159 -4.86 -2.82 8.16
C ASN A 159 -3.50 -2.15 8.45
N TYR A 160 -3.45 -0.83 8.34
CA TYR A 160 -2.25 -0.01 8.53
C TYR A 160 -2.19 0.64 9.91
N LEU A 161 -3.32 0.69 10.63
CA LEU A 161 -3.44 1.30 11.94
C LEU A 161 -4.68 0.76 12.63
N ASP A 162 -4.52 0.23 13.84
CA ASP A 162 -5.62 0.01 14.77
C ASP A 162 -5.20 0.46 16.18
N SER A 163 -5.79 1.56 16.67
CA SER A 163 -5.55 2.02 18.04
C SER A 163 -6.75 2.84 18.54
N GLY A 164 -7.58 2.24 19.40
CA GLY A 164 -8.46 2.88 20.40
C GLY A 164 -9.45 3.99 19.97
N GLY A 165 -9.50 4.35 18.68
CA GLY A 165 -10.21 5.51 18.17
C GLY A 165 -9.82 5.91 16.74
N ALA A 166 -8.67 5.47 16.22
CA ALA A 166 -8.28 5.68 14.81
C ALA A 166 -7.98 4.35 14.12
N SER A 167 -8.63 4.11 12.98
CA SER A 167 -8.40 2.92 12.15
C SER A 167 -8.17 3.29 10.69
N VAL A 168 -7.16 2.69 10.06
CA VAL A 168 -6.86 2.87 8.64
C VAL A 168 -6.77 1.51 7.98
N ASN A 169 -7.79 1.19 7.19
CA ASN A 169 -7.88 -0.05 6.44
C ASN A 169 -7.89 0.25 4.95
N GLY A 170 -7.53 -0.72 4.11
CA GLY A 170 -7.60 -0.53 2.67
C GLY A 170 -7.81 -1.84 1.92
N TYR A 171 -8.65 -1.77 0.90
CA TYR A 171 -8.80 -2.82 -0.10
C TYR A 171 -7.99 -2.45 -1.34
N SER A 172 -7.22 -3.38 -1.86
CA SER A 172 -6.39 -3.17 -3.05
C SER A 172 -6.74 -4.16 -4.14
N LEU A 173 -6.67 -3.70 -5.38
CA LEU A 173 -6.69 -4.52 -6.58
C LEU A 173 -5.43 -4.23 -7.39
N SER A 174 -4.67 -5.27 -7.73
CA SER A 174 -3.32 -5.12 -8.32
C SER A 174 -3.10 -6.11 -9.45
N LEU A 175 -2.36 -5.68 -10.46
CA LEU A 175 -1.86 -6.53 -11.54
C LEU A 175 -0.36 -6.72 -11.35
N GLY A 176 0.10 -7.96 -11.43
CA GLY A 176 1.48 -8.32 -11.17
C GLY A 176 2.15 -9.03 -12.32
N LEU A 177 3.45 -8.78 -12.45
CA LEU A 177 4.34 -9.48 -13.37
C LEU A 177 5.44 -10.19 -12.59
N ARG A 178 5.70 -11.44 -12.97
CA ARG A 178 6.78 -12.24 -12.42
C ARG A 178 7.99 -12.20 -13.35
N PHE A 179 9.11 -11.86 -12.71
CA PHE A 179 10.51 -11.87 -13.15
C PHE A 179 10.97 -13.15 -13.80
#